data_AF-A0A9D0XLJ0-F1
#
_entry.id   AF-A0A9D0XLJ0-F1
#
_cell.length_a   1.000
_cell.length_b   1.000
_cell.length_c   1.000
_cell.angle_alpha   90.00
_cell.angle_beta   90.00
_cell.angle_gamma   90.00
#
_symmetry.space_group_name_H-M   'P 1'
#
loop_
_entity.id
_entity.type
_entity.pdbx_description
1 polymer ?
#
loop_
_entity_poly.entity_id
_entity_poly.type
_entity_poly.pdbx_seq_one_letter_code
_entity_poly.pdbx_strand_id
1 'polypeptide(L)'
;TFGVLYWLLPRIFDTKLYSEKLANVHFWIATLGTLFYAIPLYVAGWTQSLMWKEFTADGFLKYQNFLETVTQIIPMYAMRSLGGLIYLIGVFIMCYNLYKTVQSGKLVANELTEAAPRPIYTKHKGEYWHRWIERKPIQMLIASLIVVLIGGLVEIFPMVLIDKNVPKIASVKPYTPLELEGRDIYIREGCMGCHTQMVRPFRSETERYGEYSKSGEFIYDRPFLWGSKRTGPDLHRVGGKYSDSWHYNHMLDPESMSAGSIMPPYPWLMKNDLNTTYTAKKIRILQMLNTPYSENYDLIVEDEIKTQAQEIAESLRKDGIDQEDLENKEIIALIAYLQRLGTDIKLSPQASE
;
A
#
# COMPACT_ATOMS: atom_id res chain seq x y z
N THR A 1 -0.42 -22.11 15.05
CA THR A 1 1.04 -22.38 14.93
C THR A 1 1.71 -22.62 16.28
N PHE A 2 1.53 -21.78 17.31
CA PHE A 2 2.17 -21.97 18.63
C PHE A 2 1.82 -23.29 19.36
N GLY A 3 0.56 -23.74 19.28
CA GLY A 3 0.16 -25.01 19.89
C GLY A 3 0.95 -26.22 19.39
N VAL A 4 1.36 -26.21 18.12
CA VAL A 4 2.21 -27.27 17.54
C VAL A 4 3.59 -27.28 18.21
N LEU A 5 4.16 -26.11 18.55
CA LEU A 5 5.45 -26.04 19.22
C LEU A 5 5.40 -26.68 20.62
N TYR A 6 4.33 -26.41 21.38
CA TYR A 6 4.11 -27.04 22.69
C TYR A 6 3.87 -28.55 22.61
N TRP A 7 3.44 -29.06 21.46
CA TRP A 7 3.27 -30.49 21.23
C TRP A 7 4.53 -31.15 20.69
N LEU A 8 5.25 -30.47 19.81
CA LEU A 8 6.39 -30.99 19.04
C LEU A 8 7.67 -31.02 19.88
N LEU A 9 8.00 -29.91 20.55
CA LEU A 9 9.28 -29.79 21.26
C LEU A 9 9.42 -30.80 22.41
N PRO A 10 8.41 -31.04 23.27
CA PRO A 10 8.54 -32.08 24.29
C PRO A 10 8.82 -33.48 23.71
N ARG A 11 8.28 -33.79 22.52
CA ARG A 11 8.50 -35.09 21.84
C ARG A 11 9.90 -35.20 21.26
N ILE A 12 10.38 -34.16 20.58
CA ILE A 12 11.74 -34.14 20.01
C ILE A 12 12.81 -34.32 21.09
N PHE A 13 12.57 -33.77 22.28
CA PHE A 13 13.52 -33.80 23.39
C PHE A 13 13.18 -34.86 24.47
N ASP A 14 12.29 -35.80 24.17
CA ASP A 14 11.82 -36.87 25.07
C ASP A 14 11.61 -36.39 26.52
N THR A 15 10.84 -35.33 26.66
CA THR A 15 10.58 -34.67 27.94
C THR A 15 9.11 -34.28 28.04
N LYS A 16 8.69 -33.95 29.26
CA LYS A 16 7.42 -33.25 29.48
C LYS A 16 7.64 -31.76 29.31
N LEU A 17 6.55 -31.05 29.02
CA LEU A 17 6.55 -29.60 29.00
C LEU A 17 6.95 -29.07 30.38
N TYR A 18 7.84 -28.07 30.42
CA TYR A 18 8.35 -27.51 31.67
C TYR A 18 7.24 -26.98 32.59
N SER A 19 6.25 -26.27 32.02
CA SER A 19 5.09 -25.81 32.78
C SER A 19 3.84 -25.69 31.92
N GLU A 20 2.83 -26.51 32.21
CA GLU A 20 1.49 -26.38 31.61
C GLU A 20 0.80 -25.08 32.05
N LYS A 21 1.07 -24.61 33.29
CA LYS A 21 0.55 -23.34 33.78
C LYS A 21 1.05 -22.17 32.94
N LEU A 22 2.34 -22.13 32.61
CA LEU A 22 2.90 -21.08 31.75
C LEU A 22 2.35 -21.14 30.32
N ALA A 23 2.09 -22.34 29.80
CA ALA A 23 1.44 -22.49 28.50
C ALA A 23 0.00 -21.96 28.51
N ASN A 24 -0.76 -22.23 29.57
CA ASN A 24 -2.11 -21.68 29.75
C ASN A 24 -2.08 -20.15 29.92
N VAL A 25 -1.11 -19.62 30.68
CA VAL A 25 -0.92 -18.17 30.82
C VAL A 25 -0.61 -17.54 29.46
N HIS A 26 0.31 -18.10 28.68
CA HIS A 26 0.58 -17.64 27.32
C HIS A 26 -0.68 -17.69 26.45
N PHE A 27 -1.44 -18.79 26.46
CA PHE A 27 -2.67 -18.90 25.68
C PHE A 27 -3.65 -17.76 25.98
N TRP A 28 -3.91 -17.48 27.26
CA TRP A 28 -4.83 -16.42 27.65
C TRP A 28 -4.29 -15.03 27.37
N ILE A 29 -3.01 -14.77 27.60
CA ILE A 29 -2.37 -13.48 27.29
C ILE A 29 -2.39 -13.22 25.77
N ALA A 30 -2.04 -14.21 24.95
CA ALA A 30 -2.05 -14.08 23.50
C ALA A 30 -3.48 -13.90 22.98
N THR A 31 -4.45 -14.62 23.53
CA THR A 31 -5.87 -14.47 23.19
C THR A 31 -6.36 -13.07 23.54
N LEU A 32 -6.11 -12.61 24.78
CA LEU A 32 -6.51 -11.29 25.25
C LEU A 32 -5.83 -10.18 24.43
N GLY A 33 -4.52 -10.29 24.20
CA GLY A 33 -3.75 -9.35 23.37
C GLY A 33 -4.31 -9.27 21.96
N THR A 34 -4.70 -10.39 21.36
CA THR A 34 -5.35 -10.43 20.04
C THR A 34 -6.71 -9.73 20.06
N LEU A 35 -7.52 -9.88 21.12
CA LEU A 35 -8.81 -9.18 21.25
C LEU A 35 -8.62 -7.66 21.36
N PHE A 36 -7.69 -7.21 22.21
CA PHE A 36 -7.34 -5.79 22.34
C PHE A 36 -6.67 -5.21 21.09
N TYR A 37 -6.13 -6.06 20.23
CA TYR A 37 -5.60 -5.65 18.93
C TYR A 37 -6.69 -5.53 17.87
N ALA A 38 -7.53 -6.56 17.73
CA ALA A 38 -8.48 -6.70 16.65
C ALA A 38 -9.74 -5.85 16.84
N ILE A 39 -10.33 -5.86 18.05
CA ILE A 39 -11.59 -5.15 18.31
C ILE A 39 -11.45 -3.64 18.05
N PRO A 40 -10.43 -2.94 18.60
CA PRO A 40 -10.29 -1.51 18.34
C PRO A 40 -10.02 -1.21 16.86
N LEU A 41 -9.37 -2.12 16.13
CA LEU A 41 -9.14 -1.94 14.69
C LEU A 41 -10.44 -1.98 13.89
N TYR A 42 -11.35 -2.91 14.19
CA TYR A 42 -12.67 -2.95 13.55
C TYR A 42 -13.50 -1.72 13.90
N VAL A 43 -13.50 -1.33 15.18
CA VAL A 43 -14.21 -0.13 15.63
C VAL A 43 -13.66 1.12 14.93
N ALA A 44 -12.33 1.29 14.86
CA ALA A 44 -11.71 2.39 14.13
C ALA A 44 -12.14 2.43 12.66
N GLY A 45 -12.12 1.28 11.97
CA GLY A 45 -12.54 1.17 10.57
C GLY A 45 -14.00 1.55 10.35
N TRP A 46 -14.91 1.09 11.23
CA TRP A 46 -16.32 1.47 11.16
C TRP A 46 -16.53 2.95 11.47
N THR A 47 -15.96 3.46 12.57
CA THR A 47 -16.06 4.87 12.94
C THR A 47 -15.60 5.77 11.81
N GLN A 48 -14.40 5.52 11.27
CA GLN A 48 -13.84 6.33 10.19
C GLN A 48 -14.68 6.22 8.91
N SER A 49 -15.14 5.02 8.54
CA SER A 49 -16.01 4.87 7.36
C SER A 49 -17.37 5.55 7.52
N LEU A 50 -17.93 5.60 8.72
CA LEU A 50 -19.20 6.30 8.98
C LEU A 50 -19.00 7.80 8.89
N MET A 51 -17.93 8.33 9.49
CA MET A 51 -17.58 9.75 9.40
C MET A 51 -17.34 10.19 7.94
N TRP A 52 -16.67 9.38 7.13
CA TRP A 52 -16.46 9.72 5.71
C TRP A 52 -17.75 9.86 4.92
N LYS A 53 -18.82 9.17 5.32
CA LYS A 53 -20.11 9.10 4.63
C LYS A 53 -21.20 9.95 5.28
N GLU A 54 -20.90 10.68 6.34
CA GLU A 54 -21.89 11.48 7.05
C GLU A 54 -22.12 12.83 6.37
N PHE A 55 -23.38 13.12 6.07
CA PHE A 55 -23.84 14.37 5.47
C PHE A 55 -24.75 15.12 6.44
N THR A 56 -24.69 16.45 6.40
CA THR A 56 -25.65 17.32 7.08
C THR A 56 -27.02 17.27 6.39
N ALA A 57 -28.06 17.79 7.05
CA ALA A 57 -29.40 17.89 6.45
C ALA A 57 -29.40 18.73 5.15
N ASP A 58 -28.50 19.71 5.07
CA ASP A 58 -28.30 20.57 3.90
C ASP A 58 -27.51 19.88 2.76
N GLY A 59 -27.03 18.65 2.98
CA GLY A 59 -26.37 17.85 1.95
C GLY A 59 -24.86 18.05 1.82
N PHE A 60 -24.21 18.75 2.76
CA PHE A 60 -22.75 18.88 2.81
C PHE A 60 -22.12 17.76 3.63
N LEU A 61 -20.87 17.40 3.32
CA LEU A 61 -20.10 16.50 4.18
C LEU A 61 -19.92 17.14 5.56
N LYS A 62 -20.29 16.42 6.62
CA LYS A 62 -20.15 16.92 8.00
C LYS A 62 -18.68 17.06 8.39
N TYR A 63 -17.87 16.05 8.05
CA TYR A 63 -16.44 16.01 8.35
C TYR A 63 -15.63 16.33 7.09
N GLN A 64 -15.60 17.59 6.66
CA GLN A 64 -14.90 18.00 5.43
C GLN A 64 -13.38 17.83 5.55
N ASN A 65 -12.82 18.23 6.70
CA ASN A 65 -11.41 18.03 6.98
C ASN A 65 -11.13 16.54 7.23
N PHE A 66 -10.30 15.94 6.37
CA PHE A 66 -9.94 14.53 6.50
C PHE A 66 -9.24 14.24 7.84
N LEU A 67 -8.44 15.19 8.34
CA LEU A 67 -7.65 15.02 9.55
C LEU A 67 -8.52 14.79 10.79
N GLU A 68 -9.70 15.40 10.86
CA GLU A 68 -10.65 15.19 11.95
C GLU A 68 -11.06 13.71 12.06
N THR A 69 -11.21 13.02 10.93
CA THR A 69 -11.56 11.59 10.92
C THR A 69 -10.42 10.70 11.39
N VAL A 70 -9.18 11.17 11.25
CA VAL A 70 -7.97 10.46 11.66
C VAL A 70 -7.71 10.67 13.15
N THR A 71 -7.88 11.88 13.66
CA THR A 71 -7.65 12.18 15.08
C THR A 71 -8.66 11.48 15.98
N GLN A 72 -9.91 11.29 15.53
CA GLN A 72 -10.94 10.57 16.28
C GLN A 72 -10.60 9.09 16.56
N ILE A 73 -9.81 8.45 15.70
CA ILE A 73 -9.48 7.03 15.83
C ILE A 73 -8.15 6.76 16.55
N ILE A 74 -7.41 7.81 16.93
CA ILE A 74 -6.15 7.69 17.69
C ILE A 74 -6.30 6.82 18.95
N PRO A 75 -7.35 6.94 19.78
CA PRO A 75 -7.51 6.10 20.96
C PRO A 75 -7.60 4.61 20.63
N MET A 76 -8.23 4.26 19.52
CA MET A 76 -8.35 2.86 19.06
C MET A 76 -6.98 2.30 18.63
N TYR A 77 -6.16 3.11 17.96
CA TYR A 77 -4.78 2.73 17.62
C TYR A 77 -3.90 2.57 18.87
N ALA A 78 -4.07 3.43 19.88
CA ALA A 78 -3.38 3.28 21.15
C ALA A 78 -3.75 1.95 21.84
N MET A 79 -5.04 1.61 21.90
CA MET A 79 -5.50 0.33 22.45
C MET A 79 -4.96 -0.86 21.65
N ARG A 80 -4.90 -0.75 20.32
CA ARG A 80 -4.27 -1.77 19.46
C ARG A 80 -2.80 -1.97 19.80
N SER A 81 -2.04 -0.90 19.99
CA SER A 81 -0.62 -0.97 20.38
C SER A 81 -0.45 -1.67 21.74
N LEU A 82 -1.34 -1.38 22.69
CA LEU A 82 -1.39 -2.08 23.98
C LEU A 82 -1.66 -3.59 23.79
N GLY A 83 -2.64 -3.96 22.96
CA GLY A 83 -2.93 -5.36 22.64
C GLY A 83 -1.73 -6.09 22.03
N GLY A 84 -1.01 -5.43 21.13
CA GLY A 84 0.24 -5.93 20.55
C GLY A 84 1.34 -6.14 21.59
N LEU A 85 1.50 -5.23 22.55
CA LEU A 85 2.45 -5.37 23.65
C LEU A 85 2.09 -6.56 24.56
N ILE A 86 0.81 -6.70 24.92
CA ILE A 86 0.32 -7.85 25.70
C ILE A 86 0.62 -9.17 24.97
N TYR A 87 0.33 -9.22 23.67
CA TYR A 87 0.62 -10.39 22.84
C TYR A 87 2.13 -10.72 22.84
N LEU A 88 2.99 -9.71 22.69
CA LEU A 88 4.45 -9.87 22.68
C LEU A 88 4.98 -10.42 24.01
N ILE A 89 4.44 -9.97 25.15
CA ILE A 89 4.74 -10.53 26.47
C ILE A 89 4.38 -12.03 26.50
N GLY A 90 3.23 -12.41 25.93
CA GLY A 90 2.84 -13.81 25.78
C GLY A 90 3.87 -14.63 24.99
N VAL A 91 4.40 -14.08 23.89
CA VAL A 91 5.46 -14.73 23.09
C VAL A 91 6.74 -14.94 23.92
N PHE A 92 7.15 -13.96 24.74
CA PHE A 92 8.32 -14.14 25.61
C PHE A 92 8.10 -15.24 26.67
N ILE A 93 6.90 -15.33 27.26
CA ILE A 93 6.55 -16.42 28.19
C ILE A 93 6.61 -17.77 27.48
N MET A 94 6.11 -17.85 26.23
CA MET A 94 6.21 -19.05 25.41
C MET A 94 7.67 -19.45 25.19
N CYS A 95 8.49 -18.53 24.69
CA CYS A 95 9.90 -18.78 24.41
C CYS A 95 10.63 -19.26 25.66
N TYR A 96 10.39 -18.65 26.82
CA TYR A 96 10.95 -19.09 28.10
C TYR A 96 10.53 -20.52 28.46
N ASN A 97 9.23 -20.83 28.37
CA ASN A 97 8.71 -22.16 28.71
C ASN A 97 9.28 -23.25 27.77
N LEU A 98 9.32 -22.96 26.46
CA LEU A 98 9.90 -23.87 25.46
C LEU A 98 11.42 -24.04 25.66
N TYR A 99 12.15 -22.97 25.94
CA TYR A 99 13.57 -23.03 26.25
C TYR A 99 13.87 -23.93 27.47
N LYS A 100 13.12 -23.74 28.56
CA LYS A 100 13.26 -24.59 29.76
C LYS A 100 12.89 -26.05 29.48
N THR A 101 11.90 -26.29 28.62
CA THR A 101 11.51 -27.63 28.18
C THR A 101 12.64 -28.31 27.41
N VAL A 102 13.28 -27.60 26.47
CA VAL A 102 14.42 -28.12 25.72
C VAL A 102 15.62 -28.40 26.64
N GLN A 103 15.90 -27.53 27.61
CA GLN A 103 16.98 -27.73 28.57
C GLN A 103 16.78 -28.95 29.48
N SER A 104 15.54 -29.34 29.79
CA SER A 104 15.27 -30.48 30.66
C SER A 104 15.30 -31.83 29.94
N GLY A 105 15.23 -31.82 28.60
CA GLY A 105 15.17 -33.02 27.78
C GLY A 105 16.50 -33.40 27.15
N LYS A 106 16.49 -34.53 26.42
CA LYS A 106 17.60 -34.98 25.58
C LYS A 106 17.10 -35.13 24.16
N LEU A 107 17.84 -34.54 23.22
CA LEU A 107 17.46 -34.62 21.81
C LEU A 107 17.45 -36.08 21.34
N VAL A 108 16.29 -36.54 20.86
CA VAL A 108 16.16 -37.81 20.15
C VAL A 108 16.50 -37.55 18.68
N ALA A 109 17.78 -37.71 18.34
CA ALA A 109 18.29 -37.36 17.01
C ALA A 109 17.77 -38.30 15.90
N ASN A 110 17.53 -39.57 16.25
CA ASN A 110 17.05 -40.58 15.31
C ASN A 110 15.99 -41.43 16.01
N GLU A 111 14.78 -41.41 15.49
CA GLU A 111 13.72 -42.35 15.84
C GLU A 111 13.58 -43.32 14.66
N LEU A 112 13.63 -44.64 14.92
CA LEU A 112 13.35 -45.65 13.90
C LEU A 112 11.88 -45.55 13.53
N THR A 113 11.59 -44.78 12.48
CA THR A 113 10.24 -44.64 11.94
C THR A 113 10.15 -45.46 10.67
N GLU A 114 9.32 -46.49 10.71
CA GLU A 114 8.90 -47.19 9.50
C GLU A 114 7.61 -46.53 9.02
N ALA A 115 7.60 -46.08 7.76
CA ALA A 115 6.37 -45.60 7.16
C ALA A 115 5.35 -46.75 7.21
N ALA A 116 4.20 -46.51 7.85
CA ALA A 116 3.12 -47.49 7.87
C ALA A 116 2.85 -47.97 6.43
N PRO A 117 2.72 -49.29 6.20
CA PRO A 117 2.51 -49.82 4.86
C PRO A 117 1.29 -49.15 4.23
N ARG A 118 1.42 -48.71 2.98
CA ARG A 118 0.35 -48.00 2.26
C ARG A 118 -0.90 -48.87 2.27
N PRO A 119 -1.98 -48.49 2.98
CA PRO A 119 -3.18 -49.32 3.03
C PRO A 119 -3.79 -49.41 1.63
N ILE A 120 -4.29 -50.60 1.27
CA ILE A 120 -5.10 -50.78 0.06
C ILE A 120 -6.35 -49.92 0.23
N TYR A 121 -6.64 -49.10 -0.76
CA TYR A 121 -7.79 -48.21 -0.69
C TYR A 121 -9.10 -49.00 -0.61
N THR A 122 -9.89 -48.71 0.42
CA THR A 122 -11.26 -49.22 0.60
C THR A 122 -12.23 -48.04 0.58
N LYS A 123 -13.30 -48.14 -0.22
CA LYS A 123 -14.31 -47.08 -0.30
C LYS A 123 -15.00 -46.90 1.06
N HIS A 124 -14.96 -45.70 1.62
CA HIS A 124 -15.62 -45.42 2.90
C HIS A 124 -17.09 -45.04 2.68
N LYS A 125 -17.96 -45.33 3.65
CA LYS A 125 -19.38 -44.93 3.60
C LYS A 125 -19.48 -43.41 3.64
N GLY A 126 -20.15 -42.81 2.65
CA GLY A 126 -20.25 -41.35 2.50
C GLY A 126 -19.14 -40.71 1.64
N GLU A 127 -18.31 -41.52 0.97
CA GLU A 127 -17.27 -41.01 0.08
C GLU A 127 -17.86 -40.32 -1.17
N TYR A 128 -17.38 -39.09 -1.43
CA TYR A 128 -17.89 -38.22 -2.49
C TYR A 128 -17.12 -38.38 -3.82
N TRP A 129 -17.66 -37.81 -4.90
CA TRP A 129 -17.13 -38.00 -6.25
C TRP A 129 -15.70 -37.49 -6.46
N HIS A 130 -15.22 -36.51 -5.68
CA HIS A 130 -13.89 -35.91 -5.84
C HIS A 130 -12.78 -36.66 -5.09
N ARG A 131 -13.10 -37.73 -4.35
CA ARG A 131 -12.11 -38.43 -3.50
C ARG A 131 -10.95 -39.03 -4.29
N TRP A 132 -11.16 -39.35 -5.57
CA TRP A 132 -10.09 -39.84 -6.42
C TRP A 132 -8.96 -38.82 -6.62
N ILE A 133 -9.25 -37.52 -6.54
CA ILE A 133 -8.30 -36.40 -6.63
C ILE A 133 -7.60 -36.20 -5.28
N GLU A 134 -8.38 -36.06 -4.20
CA GLU A 134 -7.86 -35.73 -2.85
C GLU A 134 -6.87 -36.77 -2.33
N ARG A 135 -7.08 -38.04 -2.67
CA ARG A 135 -6.25 -39.14 -2.15
C ARG A 135 -4.85 -39.18 -2.76
N LYS A 136 -4.60 -38.44 -3.84
CA LYS A 136 -3.28 -38.40 -4.50
C LYS A 136 -2.78 -36.96 -4.55
N PRO A 137 -1.74 -36.61 -3.76
CA PRO A 137 -1.21 -35.24 -3.71
C PRO A 137 -0.90 -34.63 -5.08
N ILE A 138 -0.33 -35.41 -6.01
CA ILE A 138 0.00 -34.95 -7.38
C ILE A 138 -1.27 -34.61 -8.18
N GLN A 139 -2.34 -35.38 -8.05
CA GLN A 139 -3.60 -35.11 -8.77
C GLN A 139 -4.26 -33.85 -8.23
N MET A 140 -4.29 -33.69 -6.91
CA MET A 140 -4.78 -32.47 -6.27
C MET A 140 -3.96 -31.24 -6.68
N LEU A 141 -2.63 -31.36 -6.75
CA LEU A 141 -1.74 -30.29 -7.19
C LEU A 141 -2.02 -29.87 -8.65
N ILE A 142 -2.17 -30.82 -9.56
CA ILE A 142 -2.47 -30.52 -10.97
C ILE A 142 -3.85 -29.88 -11.09
N ALA A 143 -4.86 -30.43 -10.41
CA ALA A 143 -6.21 -29.89 -10.43
C ALA A 143 -6.26 -28.46 -9.87
N SER A 144 -5.60 -28.19 -8.74
CA SER A 144 -5.55 -26.84 -8.17
C SER A 144 -4.80 -25.86 -9.07
N LEU A 145 -3.68 -26.28 -9.67
CA LEU A 145 -2.95 -25.46 -10.64
C LEU A 145 -3.84 -25.06 -11.83
N ILE A 146 -4.56 -26.01 -12.41
CA ILE A 146 -5.47 -25.73 -13.54
C ILE A 146 -6.54 -24.71 -13.13
N VAL A 147 -7.18 -24.89 -11.97
CA VAL A 147 -8.21 -23.96 -11.49
C VAL A 147 -7.66 -22.55 -11.26
N VAL A 148 -6.46 -22.43 -10.68
CA VAL A 148 -5.78 -21.13 -10.50
C VAL A 148 -5.44 -20.48 -11.84
N LEU A 149 -4.94 -21.26 -12.80
CA LEU A 149 -4.60 -20.77 -14.14
C LEU A 149 -5.84 -20.29 -14.90
N ILE A 150 -6.99 -20.97 -14.77
CA ILE A 150 -8.24 -20.52 -15.39
C ILE A 150 -8.64 -19.15 -14.87
N GLY A 151 -8.59 -18.93 -13.54
CA GLY A 151 -8.88 -17.62 -12.95
C GLY A 151 -7.96 -16.52 -13.49
N GLY A 152 -6.64 -16.76 -13.47
CA GLY A 152 -5.67 -15.81 -13.99
C GLY A 152 -5.83 -15.52 -15.49
N LEU A 153 -6.16 -16.54 -16.29
CA LEU A 153 -6.40 -16.38 -17.72
C LEU A 153 -7.65 -15.54 -17.97
N VAL A 154 -8.77 -15.82 -17.29
CA VAL A 154 -10.03 -15.09 -17.49
C VAL A 154 -9.93 -13.63 -17.05
N GLU A 155 -9.19 -13.33 -15.97
CA GLU A 155 -9.09 -11.96 -15.44
C GLU A 155 -8.04 -11.11 -16.17
N ILE A 156 -6.85 -11.65 -16.47
CA ILE A 156 -5.71 -10.87 -16.99
C ILE A 156 -5.71 -10.82 -18.51
N PHE A 157 -5.97 -11.95 -19.17
CA PHE A 157 -5.76 -12.09 -20.62
C PHE A 157 -6.62 -11.13 -21.46
N PRO A 158 -7.93 -10.95 -21.18
CA PRO A 158 -8.75 -10.02 -21.95
C PRO A 158 -8.34 -8.55 -21.77
N MET A 159 -7.77 -8.19 -20.61
CA MET A 159 -7.35 -6.81 -20.34
C MET A 159 -6.03 -6.46 -21.02
N VAL A 160 -5.12 -7.43 -21.17
CA VAL A 160 -3.79 -7.20 -21.77
C VAL A 160 -3.82 -7.22 -23.30
N LEU A 161 -4.68 -8.04 -23.93
CA LEU A 161 -4.65 -8.24 -25.38
C LEU A 161 -5.68 -7.43 -26.17
N ILE A 162 -6.73 -6.95 -25.52
CA ILE A 162 -7.81 -6.22 -26.19
C ILE A 162 -7.64 -4.74 -25.87
N ASP A 163 -6.91 -4.02 -26.72
CA ASP A 163 -6.65 -2.57 -26.54
C ASP A 163 -7.92 -1.74 -26.35
N LYS A 164 -9.04 -2.17 -26.97
CA LYS A 164 -10.35 -1.52 -26.83
C LYS A 164 -10.92 -1.57 -25.42
N ASN A 165 -10.46 -2.50 -24.58
CA ASN A 165 -10.87 -2.60 -23.18
C ASN A 165 -10.16 -1.56 -22.29
N VAL A 166 -9.10 -0.91 -22.80
CA VAL A 166 -8.37 0.15 -22.09
C VAL A 166 -8.86 1.51 -22.62
N PRO A 167 -9.77 2.20 -21.92
CA PRO A 167 -10.26 3.49 -22.37
C PRO A 167 -9.11 4.50 -22.36
N LYS A 168 -8.87 5.15 -23.50
CA LYS A 168 -7.88 6.22 -23.63
C LYS A 168 -8.60 7.56 -23.54
N ILE A 169 -8.09 8.46 -22.70
CA ILE A 169 -8.60 9.82 -22.59
C ILE A 169 -7.64 10.72 -23.37
N ALA A 170 -8.13 11.41 -24.40
CA ALA A 170 -7.30 12.18 -25.32
C ALA A 170 -6.49 13.30 -24.64
N SER A 171 -7.02 13.87 -23.56
CA SER A 171 -6.36 14.91 -22.77
C SER A 171 -5.24 14.38 -21.87
N VAL A 172 -5.19 13.08 -21.56
CA VAL A 172 -4.15 12.49 -20.71
C VAL A 172 -2.85 12.40 -21.51
N LYS A 173 -1.84 13.15 -21.07
CA LYS A 173 -0.49 13.13 -21.63
C LYS A 173 0.49 12.40 -20.71
N PRO A 174 1.57 11.81 -21.26
CA PRO A 174 2.67 11.30 -20.46
C PRO A 174 3.22 12.36 -19.51
N TYR A 175 3.78 11.92 -18.38
CA TYR A 175 4.47 12.81 -17.44
C TYR A 175 5.63 13.53 -18.11
N THR A 176 5.83 14.81 -17.80
CA THR A 176 7.08 15.50 -18.14
C THR A 176 8.27 14.80 -17.45
N PRO A 177 9.52 15.04 -17.89
CA PRO A 177 10.68 14.42 -17.26
C PRO A 177 10.81 14.74 -15.75
N LEU A 178 10.51 15.97 -15.34
CA LEU A 178 10.57 16.38 -13.94
C LEU A 178 9.44 15.75 -13.12
N GLU A 179 8.22 15.68 -13.66
CA GLU A 179 7.09 14.97 -13.04
C GLU A 179 7.38 13.48 -12.89
N LEU A 180 8.05 12.87 -13.87
CA LEU A 180 8.44 11.45 -13.83
C LEU A 180 9.44 11.18 -12.69
N GLU A 181 10.45 12.02 -12.53
CA GLU A 181 11.37 11.91 -11.40
C GLU A 181 10.68 12.19 -10.05
N GLY A 182 9.75 13.16 -10.02
CA GLY A 182 8.91 13.43 -8.84
C GLY A 182 8.04 12.24 -8.43
N ARG A 183 7.50 11.53 -9.42
CA ARG A 183 6.75 10.29 -9.23
C ARG A 183 7.63 9.18 -8.67
N ASP A 184 8.86 9.06 -9.14
CA ASP A 184 9.81 8.08 -8.63
C ASP A 184 10.23 8.40 -7.18
N ILE A 185 10.36 9.68 -6.83
CA ILE A 185 10.55 10.13 -5.44
C ILE A 185 9.31 9.76 -4.60
N TYR A 186 8.10 10.02 -5.09
CA TYR A 186 6.87 9.63 -4.40
C TYR A 186 6.81 8.12 -4.09
N ILE A 187 7.30 7.28 -5.02
CA ILE A 187 7.45 5.84 -4.82
C ILE A 187 8.53 5.53 -3.77
N ARG A 188 9.71 6.14 -3.90
CA ARG A 188 10.86 5.94 -3.00
C ARG A 188 10.53 6.27 -1.55
N GLU A 189 9.82 7.37 -1.34
CA GLU A 189 9.41 7.86 -0.01
C GLU A 189 8.21 7.08 0.58
N GLY A 190 7.64 6.13 -0.18
CA GLY A 190 6.55 5.26 0.29
C GLY A 190 5.22 5.98 0.47
N CYS A 191 5.01 7.13 -0.18
CA CYS A 191 3.81 7.95 -0.01
C CYS A 191 2.51 7.17 -0.30
N MET A 192 2.56 6.25 -1.26
CA MET A 192 1.47 5.33 -1.62
C MET A 192 0.99 4.40 -0.49
N GLY A 193 1.79 4.22 0.58
CA GLY A 193 1.40 3.47 1.77
C GLY A 193 0.42 4.23 2.67
N CYS A 194 0.37 5.55 2.56
CA CYS A 194 -0.49 6.43 3.35
C CYS A 194 -1.55 7.13 2.50
N HIS A 195 -1.27 7.37 1.23
CA HIS A 195 -2.11 8.12 0.30
C HIS A 195 -2.53 7.26 -0.88
N THR A 196 -3.82 7.28 -1.18
CA THR A 196 -4.35 6.68 -2.41
C THR A 196 -4.35 7.71 -3.53
N GLN A 197 -4.37 7.21 -4.76
CA GLN A 197 -4.64 8.00 -5.96
C GLN A 197 -5.78 7.35 -6.75
N MET A 198 -6.92 7.13 -6.09
CA MET A 198 -8.09 6.52 -6.70
C MET A 198 -9.37 6.95 -5.97
N VAL A 199 -9.97 8.03 -6.47
CA VAL A 199 -11.28 8.52 -6.03
C VAL A 199 -12.37 7.59 -6.53
N ARG A 200 -13.14 7.02 -5.61
CA ARG A 200 -14.21 6.05 -5.92
C ARG A 200 -15.50 6.77 -6.35
N PRO A 201 -16.37 6.13 -7.14
CA PRO A 201 -17.63 6.73 -7.63
C PRO A 201 -18.73 6.73 -6.56
N PHE A 202 -18.45 7.28 -5.39
CA PHE A 202 -19.42 7.52 -4.32
C PHE A 202 -19.58 9.01 -4.10
N ARG A 203 -20.79 9.48 -3.80
CA ARG A 203 -21.04 10.89 -3.48
C ARG A 203 -20.08 11.43 -2.40
N SER A 204 -19.86 10.67 -1.33
CA SER A 204 -18.95 11.07 -0.24
C SER A 204 -17.49 11.25 -0.65
N GLU A 205 -17.06 10.56 -1.71
CA GLU A 205 -15.71 10.66 -2.27
C GLU A 205 -15.63 11.85 -3.21
N THR A 206 -16.64 12.00 -4.08
CA THR A 206 -16.65 13.06 -5.08
C THR A 206 -16.78 14.43 -4.46
N GLU A 207 -17.59 14.57 -3.39
CA GLU A 207 -17.71 15.82 -2.63
C GLU A 207 -16.40 16.18 -1.90
N ARG A 208 -15.59 15.19 -1.50
CA ARG A 208 -14.37 15.42 -0.73
C ARG A 208 -13.16 15.71 -1.63
N TYR A 209 -13.02 14.94 -2.70
CA TYR A 209 -11.82 14.93 -3.53
C TYR A 209 -12.06 15.50 -4.94
N GLY A 210 -13.30 15.55 -5.42
CA GLY A 210 -13.65 15.92 -6.79
C GLY A 210 -14.02 14.70 -7.65
N GLU A 211 -14.08 14.88 -8.97
CA GLU A 211 -14.50 13.85 -9.93
C GLU A 211 -13.84 12.48 -9.67
N TYR A 212 -14.63 11.40 -9.73
CA TYR A 212 -14.12 10.04 -9.54
C TYR A 212 -13.07 9.67 -10.59
N SER A 213 -12.19 8.73 -10.25
CA SER A 213 -11.07 8.35 -11.12
C SER A 213 -11.53 7.44 -12.25
N LYS A 214 -11.05 7.74 -13.46
CA LYS A 214 -11.31 6.99 -14.68
C LYS A 214 -10.08 6.14 -15.01
N SER A 215 -10.28 4.91 -15.47
CA SER A 215 -9.17 3.98 -15.75
C SER A 215 -8.17 4.53 -16.78
N GLY A 216 -8.63 5.35 -17.73
CA GLY A 216 -7.77 5.97 -18.73
C GLY A 216 -6.78 7.01 -18.21
N GLU A 217 -6.96 7.49 -16.97
CA GLU A 217 -6.02 8.43 -16.34
C GLU A 217 -4.72 7.74 -15.91
N PHE A 218 -4.79 6.43 -15.62
CA PHE A 218 -3.66 5.63 -15.14
C PHE A 218 -2.89 4.92 -16.26
N ILE A 219 -3.22 5.18 -17.53
CA ILE A 219 -2.71 4.39 -18.66
C ILE A 219 -1.18 4.47 -18.81
N TYR A 220 -0.58 5.56 -18.33
CA TYR A 220 0.88 5.75 -18.37
C TYR A 220 1.58 5.40 -17.06
N ASP A 221 0.82 5.03 -16.01
CA ASP A 221 1.37 4.73 -14.70
C ASP A 221 2.00 3.34 -14.66
N ARG A 222 3.32 3.30 -14.57
CA ARG A 222 4.09 2.05 -14.44
C ARG A 222 5.06 2.15 -13.27
N PRO A 223 4.80 1.48 -12.12
CA PRO A 223 3.55 0.78 -11.76
C PRO A 223 2.40 1.75 -11.43
N PHE A 224 1.16 1.24 -11.35
CA PHE A 224 0.02 2.03 -10.88
C PHE A 224 0.22 2.49 -9.41
N LEU A 225 -0.29 3.68 -9.06
CA LEU A 225 -0.16 4.28 -7.71
C LEU A 225 -1.51 4.50 -7.01
N TRP A 226 -2.51 3.65 -7.31
CA TRP A 226 -3.87 3.76 -6.75
C TRP A 226 -3.90 3.76 -5.21
N GLY A 227 -2.93 3.11 -4.57
CA GLY A 227 -2.85 2.92 -3.12
C GLY A 227 -3.86 1.90 -2.59
N SER A 228 -3.70 1.49 -1.35
CA SER A 228 -4.56 0.49 -0.69
C SER A 228 -5.04 0.92 0.70
N LYS A 229 -4.55 2.05 1.20
CA LYS A 229 -4.84 2.56 2.54
C LYS A 229 -4.82 4.09 2.53
N ARG A 230 -5.71 4.69 3.32
CA ARG A 230 -5.79 6.14 3.54
C ARG A 230 -5.48 6.46 5.00
N THR A 231 -4.21 6.65 5.29
CA THR A 231 -3.76 7.30 6.53
C THR A 231 -3.77 8.82 6.35
N GLY A 232 -3.38 9.29 5.17
CA GLY A 232 -3.67 10.64 4.67
C GLY A 232 -4.79 10.63 3.62
N PRO A 233 -5.22 11.81 3.15
CA PRO A 233 -6.25 11.94 2.11
C PRO A 233 -5.81 11.33 0.76
N ASP A 234 -6.79 11.06 -0.11
CA ASP A 234 -6.52 10.74 -1.52
C ASP A 234 -5.89 11.96 -2.23
N LEU A 235 -4.92 11.71 -3.11
CA LEU A 235 -4.14 12.74 -3.80
C LEU A 235 -4.44 12.86 -5.29
N HIS A 236 -5.30 12.01 -5.87
CA HIS A 236 -5.47 11.98 -7.33
C HIS A 236 -6.02 13.27 -7.94
N ARG A 237 -6.55 14.17 -7.11
CA ARG A 237 -7.14 15.46 -7.51
C ARG A 237 -6.47 16.65 -6.81
N VAL A 238 -5.23 16.49 -6.35
CA VAL A 238 -4.51 17.54 -5.62
C VAL A 238 -3.93 18.63 -6.54
N GLY A 239 -3.80 18.36 -7.85
CA GLY A 239 -3.24 19.30 -8.81
C GLY A 239 -3.97 20.63 -8.86
N GLY A 240 -3.23 21.71 -8.56
CA GLY A 240 -3.73 23.08 -8.46
C GLY A 240 -4.63 23.37 -7.25
N LYS A 241 -4.74 22.45 -6.28
CA LYS A 241 -5.53 22.66 -5.06
C LYS A 241 -4.77 23.47 -4.01
N TYR A 242 -3.46 23.32 -3.95
CA TYR A 242 -2.56 24.03 -3.04
C TYR A 242 -1.42 24.67 -3.84
N SER A 243 -0.83 25.75 -3.32
CA SER A 243 0.33 26.38 -3.94
C SER A 243 1.59 25.51 -3.81
N ASP A 244 2.59 25.78 -4.63
CA ASP A 244 3.91 25.12 -4.52
C ASP A 244 4.53 25.36 -3.13
N SER A 245 4.38 26.57 -2.60
CA SER A 245 4.84 26.94 -1.25
C SER A 245 4.13 26.16 -0.15
N TRP A 246 2.83 25.86 -0.31
CA TRP A 246 2.12 24.99 0.61
C TRP A 246 2.69 23.58 0.58
N HIS A 247 2.92 23.02 -0.62
CA HIS A 247 3.52 21.69 -0.76
C HIS A 247 4.94 21.64 -0.17
N TYR A 248 5.76 22.65 -0.42
CA TYR A 248 7.11 22.77 0.13
C TYR A 248 7.08 22.75 1.67
N ASN A 249 6.29 23.65 2.27
CA ASN A 249 6.20 23.76 3.73
C ASN A 249 5.54 22.53 4.37
N HIS A 250 4.54 21.93 3.70
CA HIS A 250 3.90 20.71 4.19
C HIS A 250 4.86 19.52 4.19
N MET A 251 5.74 19.40 3.19
CA MET A 251 6.78 18.37 3.21
C MET A 251 7.86 18.65 4.24
N LEU A 252 8.14 19.93 4.55
CA LEU A 252 9.15 20.31 5.54
C LEU A 252 8.67 20.00 6.96
N ASP A 253 7.48 20.48 7.26
CA ASP A 253 6.79 20.33 8.53
C ASP A 253 5.29 20.21 8.28
N PRO A 254 4.74 18.98 8.21
CA PRO A 254 3.33 18.76 7.97
C PRO A 254 2.42 19.42 9.01
N GLU A 255 2.86 19.54 10.28
CA GLU A 255 2.07 20.13 11.36
C GLU A 255 1.94 21.65 11.21
N SER A 256 2.94 22.31 10.61
CA SER A 256 2.88 23.74 10.32
C SER A 256 1.74 24.11 9.37
N MET A 257 1.46 23.24 8.40
CA MET A 257 0.41 23.43 7.39
C MET A 257 -0.92 22.75 7.77
N SER A 258 -0.87 21.72 8.63
CA SER A 258 -2.02 20.93 9.04
C SER A 258 -1.83 20.47 10.49
N ALA A 259 -2.28 21.30 11.43
CA ALA A 259 -2.12 21.07 12.87
C ALA A 259 -2.68 19.68 13.28
N GLY A 260 -1.84 18.86 13.91
CA GLY A 260 -2.16 17.49 14.30
C GLY A 260 -1.98 16.44 13.18
N SER A 261 -1.32 16.80 12.07
CA SER A 261 -0.92 15.86 11.03
C SER A 261 -0.06 14.74 11.61
N ILE A 262 -0.30 13.51 11.15
CA ILE A 262 0.51 12.33 11.51
C ILE A 262 1.46 11.94 10.37
N MET A 263 1.56 12.77 9.32
CA MET A 263 2.50 12.58 8.22
C MET A 263 3.92 12.83 8.72
N PRO A 264 4.91 11.97 8.41
CA PRO A 264 6.31 12.24 8.72
C PRO A 264 6.81 13.50 7.97
N PRO A 265 7.71 14.28 8.56
CA PRO A 265 8.40 15.35 7.84
C PRO A 265 9.45 14.76 6.88
N TYR A 266 9.65 15.39 5.72
CA TYR A 266 10.58 15.00 4.66
C TYR A 266 11.66 16.10 4.38
N PRO A 267 12.38 16.61 5.39
CA PRO A 267 13.30 17.74 5.25
C PRO A 267 14.52 17.45 4.34
N TRP A 268 14.81 16.18 4.05
CA TRP A 268 15.89 15.80 3.14
C TRP A 268 15.60 16.17 1.68
N LEU A 269 14.33 16.27 1.29
CA LEU A 269 13.95 16.63 -0.08
C LEU A 269 14.38 18.06 -0.47
N MET A 270 14.54 18.95 0.52
CA MET A 270 15.04 20.31 0.32
C MET A 270 16.57 20.36 0.25
N LYS A 271 17.25 19.33 0.75
CA LYS A 271 18.71 19.27 0.87
C LYS A 271 19.34 18.53 -0.31
N ASN A 272 18.77 17.39 -0.66
CA ASN A 272 19.27 16.50 -1.69
C ASN A 272 19.06 17.08 -3.09
N ASP A 273 20.06 16.94 -3.93
CA ASP A 273 19.97 17.29 -5.35
C ASP A 273 19.33 16.15 -6.15
N LEU A 274 18.52 16.54 -7.14
CA LEU A 274 17.83 15.65 -8.05
C LEU A 274 18.83 14.96 -8.99
N ASN A 275 18.82 13.63 -9.01
CA ASN A 275 19.64 12.86 -9.93
C ASN A 275 18.88 12.49 -11.21
N THR A 276 19.21 13.15 -12.31
CA THR A 276 18.55 12.98 -13.62
C THR A 276 19.33 12.08 -14.60
N THR A 277 20.41 11.42 -14.13
CA THR A 277 21.34 10.62 -14.97
C THR A 277 20.63 9.57 -15.83
N TYR A 278 19.51 9.03 -15.35
CA TYR A 278 18.78 7.95 -16.01
C TYR A 278 17.47 8.40 -16.66
N THR A 279 17.08 9.67 -16.55
CA THR A 279 15.74 10.13 -16.97
C THR A 279 15.50 9.91 -18.47
N ALA A 280 16.48 10.25 -19.31
CA ALA A 280 16.42 9.98 -20.75
C ALA A 280 16.25 8.48 -21.07
N LYS A 281 16.95 7.60 -20.33
CA LYS A 281 16.81 6.14 -20.49
C LYS A 281 15.45 5.64 -20.02
N LYS A 282 14.90 6.18 -18.92
CA LYS A 282 13.55 5.85 -18.43
C LYS A 282 12.50 6.17 -19.48
N ILE A 283 12.60 7.34 -20.12
CA ILE A 283 11.68 7.75 -21.18
C ILE A 283 11.77 6.83 -22.40
N ARG A 284 12.97 6.47 -22.85
CA ARG A 284 13.14 5.48 -23.94
C ARG A 284 12.49 4.13 -23.60
N ILE A 285 12.62 3.67 -22.35
CA ILE A 285 11.94 2.45 -21.89
C ILE A 285 10.42 2.63 -21.89
N LEU A 286 9.91 3.78 -21.44
CA LEU A 286 8.47 4.06 -21.48
C LEU A 286 7.94 4.13 -22.91
N GLN A 287 8.71 4.65 -23.87
CA GLN A 287 8.40 4.58 -25.30
C GLN A 287 8.30 3.14 -25.80
N MET A 288 9.26 2.27 -25.42
CA MET A 288 9.20 0.83 -25.74
C MET A 288 7.95 0.16 -25.13
N LEU A 289 7.42 0.69 -24.03
CA LEU A 289 6.20 0.22 -23.37
C LEU A 289 4.93 0.93 -23.88
N ASN A 290 5.00 1.60 -25.04
CA ASN A 290 3.90 2.30 -25.71
C ASN A 290 3.39 3.58 -25.00
N THR A 291 4.21 4.22 -24.17
CA THR A 291 3.93 5.59 -23.71
C THR A 291 4.28 6.59 -24.83
N PRO A 292 3.34 7.45 -25.27
CA PRO A 292 3.49 8.27 -26.48
C PRO A 292 4.33 9.54 -26.25
N TYR A 293 5.59 9.39 -25.83
CA TYR A 293 6.58 10.47 -25.95
C TYR A 293 6.98 10.64 -27.42
N SER A 294 7.23 11.87 -27.86
CA SER A 294 7.64 12.14 -29.25
C SER A 294 8.95 11.45 -29.61
N GLU A 295 9.18 11.22 -30.90
CA GLU A 295 10.48 10.72 -31.35
C GLU A 295 11.61 11.66 -30.90
N ASN A 296 12.72 11.08 -30.45
CA ASN A 296 13.89 11.80 -29.91
C ASN A 296 13.62 12.70 -28.69
N TYR A 297 12.53 12.48 -27.95
CA TYR A 297 12.22 13.23 -26.72
C TYR A 297 13.34 13.13 -25.68
N ASP A 298 14.11 12.05 -25.69
CA ASP A 298 15.29 11.84 -24.85
C ASP A 298 16.40 12.88 -25.04
N LEU A 299 16.42 13.61 -26.17
CA LEU A 299 17.39 14.67 -26.44
C LEU A 299 17.04 16.00 -25.76
N ILE A 300 15.76 16.24 -25.45
CA ILE A 300 15.28 17.51 -24.86
C ILE A 300 14.99 17.40 -23.36
N VAL A 301 15.24 16.23 -22.78
CA VAL A 301 14.95 15.93 -21.37
C VAL A 301 15.60 16.91 -20.41
N GLU A 302 16.88 17.18 -20.57
CA GLU A 302 17.60 18.06 -19.64
C GLU A 302 17.08 19.49 -19.69
N ASP A 303 16.72 19.97 -20.87
CA ASP A 303 16.19 21.32 -21.07
C ASP A 303 14.78 21.44 -20.48
N GLU A 304 13.89 20.49 -20.72
CA GLU A 304 12.55 20.48 -20.12
C GLU A 304 12.57 20.40 -18.60
N ILE A 305 13.47 19.58 -18.03
CA ILE A 305 13.66 19.53 -16.56
C ILE A 305 14.03 20.91 -16.04
N LYS A 306 15.04 21.56 -16.65
CA LYS A 306 15.52 22.87 -16.19
C LYS A 306 14.42 23.92 -16.30
N THR A 307 13.70 23.98 -17.41
CA THR A 307 12.62 24.96 -17.61
C THR A 307 11.51 24.79 -16.57
N GLN A 308 10.98 23.57 -16.40
CA GLN A 308 9.90 23.34 -15.45
C GLN A 308 10.36 23.53 -14.00
N ALA A 309 11.60 23.15 -13.68
CA ALA A 309 12.16 23.32 -12.35
C ALA A 309 12.36 24.80 -12.00
N GLN A 310 12.81 25.61 -12.97
CA GLN A 310 12.94 27.06 -12.81
C GLN A 310 11.59 27.73 -12.56
N GLU A 311 10.54 27.34 -13.30
CA GLU A 311 9.19 27.89 -13.10
C GLU A 311 8.68 27.66 -11.67
N ILE A 312 8.83 26.44 -11.15
CA ILE A 312 8.43 26.09 -9.78
C ILE A 312 9.32 26.80 -8.75
N ALA A 313 10.64 26.85 -8.98
CA ALA A 313 11.55 27.56 -8.08
C ALA A 313 11.25 29.07 -8.04
N GLU A 314 10.90 29.70 -9.16
CA GLU A 314 10.46 31.09 -9.21
C GLU A 314 9.13 31.31 -8.47
N SER A 315 8.18 30.38 -8.59
CA SER A 315 6.92 30.38 -7.83
C SER A 315 7.21 30.36 -6.31
N LEU A 316 8.10 29.48 -5.86
CA LEU A 316 8.53 29.39 -4.46
C LEU A 316 9.25 30.64 -3.95
N ARG A 317 10.14 31.23 -4.77
CA ARG A 317 10.84 32.48 -4.43
C ARG A 317 9.87 33.66 -4.28
N LYS A 318 8.83 33.74 -5.12
CA LYS A 318 7.76 34.76 -5.01
C LYS A 318 7.01 34.65 -3.68
N ASP A 319 6.88 33.43 -3.15
CA ASP A 319 6.24 33.15 -1.87
C ASP A 319 7.20 33.25 -0.67
N GLY A 320 8.44 33.71 -0.87
CA GLY A 320 9.42 33.98 0.18
C GLY A 320 10.32 32.79 0.55
N ILE A 321 10.31 31.71 -0.24
CA ILE A 321 11.21 30.57 -0.07
C ILE A 321 12.43 30.79 -0.97
N ASP A 322 13.45 31.44 -0.42
CA ASP A 322 14.70 31.74 -1.12
C ASP A 322 15.82 30.84 -0.61
N GLN A 323 16.04 29.73 -1.31
CA GLN A 323 17.13 28.79 -1.07
C GLN A 323 18.06 28.75 -2.29
N GLU A 324 19.35 28.67 -2.04
CA GLU A 324 20.35 28.42 -3.09
C GLU A 324 20.10 27.08 -3.79
N ASP A 325 20.25 27.08 -5.12
CA ASP A 325 20.07 25.93 -6.01
C ASP A 325 18.71 25.21 -5.86
N LEU A 326 17.65 25.94 -5.53
CA LEU A 326 16.34 25.37 -5.26
C LEU A 326 15.81 24.53 -6.43
N GLU A 327 16.01 24.97 -7.67
CA GLU A 327 15.63 24.26 -8.91
C GLU A 327 16.26 22.87 -9.04
N ASN A 328 17.39 22.62 -8.36
CA ASN A 328 18.08 21.34 -8.42
C ASN A 328 17.61 20.37 -7.34
N LYS A 329 16.74 20.78 -6.41
CA LYS A 329 16.35 19.96 -5.25
C LYS A 329 15.25 18.95 -5.58
N GLU A 330 15.29 17.80 -4.89
CA GLU A 330 14.29 16.73 -5.04
C GLU A 330 12.85 17.21 -4.77
N ILE A 331 12.66 18.17 -3.86
CA ILE A 331 11.34 18.74 -3.55
C ILE A 331 10.66 19.36 -4.78
N ILE A 332 11.43 19.94 -5.71
CA ILE A 332 10.88 20.55 -6.93
C ILE A 332 10.25 19.49 -7.83
N ALA A 333 10.91 18.35 -8.00
CA ALA A 333 10.38 17.24 -8.75
C ALA A 333 9.10 16.69 -8.11
N LEU A 334 9.09 16.50 -6.79
CA LEU A 334 7.90 16.02 -6.07
C LEU A 334 6.72 17.01 -6.20
N ILE A 335 6.97 18.31 -6.10
CA ILE A 335 5.94 19.34 -6.31
C ILE A 335 5.39 19.26 -7.74
N ALA A 336 6.26 19.17 -8.75
CA ALA A 336 5.83 19.03 -10.15
C ALA A 336 4.86 17.85 -10.32
N TYR A 337 5.22 16.68 -9.77
CA TYR A 337 4.37 15.49 -9.81
C TYR A 337 3.03 15.70 -9.09
N LEU A 338 3.02 16.28 -7.89
CA LEU A 338 1.78 16.50 -7.13
C LEU A 338 0.85 17.51 -7.84
N GLN A 339 1.43 18.57 -8.43
CA GLN A 339 0.66 19.56 -9.18
C GLN A 339 0.05 18.98 -10.46
N ARG A 340 0.64 17.91 -11.00
CA ARG A 340 0.14 17.21 -12.18
C ARG A 340 -1.07 16.30 -11.90
N LEU A 341 -1.27 15.84 -10.67
CA LEU A 341 -2.29 14.84 -10.34
C LEU A 341 -3.73 15.34 -10.57
N GLY A 342 -4.40 14.72 -11.55
CA GLY A 342 -5.81 14.96 -11.87
C GLY A 342 -6.11 16.22 -12.69
N THR A 343 -5.08 16.85 -13.27
CA THR A 343 -5.26 18.04 -14.11
C THR A 343 -5.78 17.72 -15.52
N ASP A 344 -5.44 16.54 -16.06
CA ASP A 344 -5.81 16.13 -17.43
C ASP A 344 -7.32 16.15 -17.70
N ILE A 345 -8.13 15.89 -16.68
CA ILE A 345 -9.59 15.84 -16.82
C ILE A 345 -10.25 17.22 -16.72
N LYS A 346 -9.51 18.24 -16.26
CA LYS A 346 -10.00 19.63 -16.19
C LYS A 346 -9.90 20.33 -17.55
N LEU A 347 -9.02 19.85 -18.42
CA LEU A 347 -8.94 20.27 -19.81
C LEU A 347 -10.17 19.67 -20.52
N SER A 348 -11.15 20.53 -20.84
CA SER A 348 -12.41 20.13 -21.48
C SER A 348 -12.18 19.09 -22.58
N PRO A 349 -12.98 18.01 -22.64
CA PRO A 349 -12.93 17.15 -23.81
C PRO A 349 -13.39 18.00 -25.00
N GLN A 350 -12.45 18.36 -25.90
CA GLN A 350 -12.84 18.45 -27.29
C GLN A 350 -13.33 17.04 -27.64
N ALA A 351 -14.66 16.91 -27.72
CA ALA A 351 -15.31 15.71 -28.17
C ALA A 351 -14.62 15.27 -29.47
N SER A 352 -13.96 14.12 -29.43
CA SER A 352 -13.57 13.44 -30.64
C SER A 352 -14.84 12.79 -31.17
N GLU A 353 -15.40 13.37 -32.23
CA GLU A 353 -16.37 12.69 -33.09
C GLU A 353 -15.76 11.44 -33.73
#